data_AF-A0A4R1ENZ0-F1
#
_entry.id   AF-A0A4R1ENZ0-F1
#
_cell.length_a   1.000
_cell.length_b   1.000
_cell.length_c   1.000
_cell.angle_alpha   90.00
_cell.angle_beta   90.00
_cell.angle_gamma   90.00
#
_symmetry.space_group_name_H-M   'P 1'
#
loop_
_entity.id
_entity.type
_entity.pdbx_description
1 polymer ?
#
loop_
_entity_poly.entity_id
_entity_poly.type
_entity_poly.pdbx_seq_one_letter_code
_entity_poly.pdbx_strand_id
1 'polypeptide(L)'
;MKRLHDFLTSNFLLLSLMMMLTACSVSPQRTTSVKPSSLPTTTELAGKYSLFAGSEVSFDVSEQNGNLLVSMFGVKSKLQKITPIRYRFDDGNELKFDYNREGIYDRFATVNEGRPRWFIREDSLQRNRASVTNQAVYTQRLAKNLKPGDYTFSRFISPSRGLVDYSVYLPPEWKRNSNKTYPLVFFLHGQLGWEHSFPDSVPASQLNQWIAQGSIPPMVIVSLRTGRLNGRVEEQWSSARNETLLTSENSNELRQYIRQQFRAGMSARTTAIHGHSRGSRGAIHYALKYPNSFSSAVANAFVSDYALDETKRIALQNQQQIRNRGIPLRISIGDRDEFALNMGRKASPVIHQYLNNLNILHDYEVFPGVDHGFVNIWNTRQRTGLPNGLGELQLHAEAWAKG
;
A
#
# COMPACT_ATOMS: atom_id res chain seq x y z
N MET A 1 9.97 58.56 -30.86
CA MET A 1 9.19 57.97 -31.97
C MET A 1 9.57 56.50 -32.09
N LYS A 2 8.57 55.63 -31.89
CA LYS A 2 8.42 54.25 -32.40
C LYS A 2 9.70 53.39 -32.44
N ARG A 3 9.86 52.41 -31.53
CA ARG A 3 9.37 51.02 -31.76
C ARG A 3 9.37 50.65 -33.24
N LEU A 4 10.22 49.72 -33.64
CA LEU A 4 9.77 48.46 -34.23
C LEU A 4 10.97 47.54 -34.50
N HIS A 5 10.78 46.25 -34.19
CA HIS A 5 11.36 45.09 -34.88
C HIS A 5 12.86 45.12 -35.14
N ASP A 6 13.72 44.32 -34.52
CA ASP A 6 13.68 42.89 -34.23
C ASP A 6 15.18 42.63 -33.98
N PHE A 7 15.67 41.87 -33.01
CA PHE A 7 15.32 40.50 -32.73
C PHE A 7 16.09 40.16 -31.45
N LEU A 8 15.38 39.59 -30.49
CA LEU A 8 15.92 39.01 -29.29
C LEU A 8 16.90 37.87 -29.61
N THR A 9 17.70 37.54 -28.61
CA THR A 9 18.52 36.32 -28.43
C THR A 9 19.92 36.28 -29.02
N SER A 10 20.86 36.94 -28.35
CA SER A 10 22.21 36.40 -28.14
C SER A 10 22.99 37.19 -27.10
N ASN A 11 23.82 36.47 -26.35
CA ASN A 11 24.82 36.91 -25.37
C ASN A 11 24.33 37.26 -23.95
N PHE A 12 24.36 36.25 -23.08
CA PHE A 12 25.14 36.38 -21.84
C PHE A 12 25.87 35.06 -21.58
N LEU A 13 27.01 34.92 -22.25
CA LEU A 13 28.05 33.96 -21.91
C LEU A 13 28.96 34.68 -20.90
N LEU A 14 29.00 34.24 -19.64
CA LEU A 14 30.22 33.86 -18.88
C LEU A 14 29.92 33.67 -17.38
N LEU A 15 30.47 32.57 -16.86
CA LEU A 15 30.71 32.20 -15.45
C LEU A 15 29.53 31.68 -14.61
N SER A 16 29.33 30.35 -14.65
CA SER A 16 29.61 29.53 -13.46
C SER A 16 29.94 28.08 -13.85
N LEU A 17 31.16 27.67 -13.50
CA LEU A 17 31.71 26.34 -13.69
C LEU A 17 31.70 25.66 -12.30
N MET A 18 30.96 24.55 -12.13
CA MET A 18 31.41 23.36 -11.36
C MET A 18 30.32 22.27 -11.27
N MET A 19 30.74 21.04 -11.61
CA MET A 19 30.15 19.72 -11.34
C MET A 19 28.89 19.29 -12.11
N MET A 20 29.09 18.76 -13.32
CA MET A 20 28.33 17.60 -13.81
C MET A 20 29.29 16.43 -13.98
N LEU A 21 29.28 15.52 -13.00
CA LEU A 21 29.76 14.15 -13.19
C LEU A 21 28.62 13.35 -13.83
N THR A 22 28.96 12.71 -14.93
CA THR A 22 28.16 11.80 -15.75
C THR A 22 27.49 10.70 -14.93
N ALA A 23 26.16 10.68 -14.92
CA ALA A 23 25.38 9.48 -14.65
C ALA A 23 24.81 8.98 -15.98
N CYS A 24 25.36 7.87 -16.49
CA CYS A 24 24.79 7.14 -17.61
C CYS A 24 23.34 6.74 -17.30
N SER A 25 22.39 7.35 -18.01
CA SER A 25 21.00 6.91 -18.02
C SER A 25 20.84 5.84 -19.11
N VAL A 26 20.83 4.57 -18.71
CA VAL A 26 20.42 3.49 -19.61
C VAL A 26 18.89 3.53 -19.70
N SER A 27 18.36 4.06 -20.81
CA SER A 27 16.96 3.85 -21.17
C SER A 27 16.71 2.35 -21.41
N PRO A 28 15.60 1.76 -20.93
CA PRO A 28 15.25 0.39 -21.30
C PRO A 28 15.00 0.32 -22.82
N GLN A 29 15.82 -0.46 -23.53
CA GLN A 29 15.63 -0.73 -24.97
C GLN A 29 14.23 -1.29 -25.21
N ARG A 30 13.47 -0.69 -26.15
CA ARG A 30 12.27 -1.31 -26.70
C ARG A 30 12.70 -2.50 -27.56
N THR A 31 12.48 -3.72 -27.07
CA THR A 31 12.68 -4.94 -27.84
C THR A 31 11.55 -5.12 -28.87
N THR A 32 11.90 -5.36 -30.13
CA THR A 32 10.97 -5.67 -31.23
C THR A 32 10.45 -7.11 -31.08
N SER A 33 9.17 -7.36 -31.39
CA SER A 33 8.59 -8.71 -31.29
C SER A 33 9.23 -9.68 -32.30
N VAL A 34 9.68 -10.84 -31.84
CA VAL A 34 10.24 -11.92 -32.66
C VAL A 34 9.13 -12.90 -33.02
N LYS A 35 8.92 -13.13 -34.33
CA LYS A 35 8.04 -14.21 -34.80
C LYS A 35 8.83 -15.52 -34.82
N PRO A 36 8.28 -16.64 -34.29
CA PRO A 36 8.95 -17.94 -34.33
C PRO A 36 9.26 -18.35 -35.78
N SER A 37 10.46 -18.90 -36.00
CA SER A 37 10.91 -19.40 -37.30
C SER A 37 10.25 -20.73 -37.72
N SER A 38 9.66 -21.46 -36.77
CA SER A 38 8.96 -22.73 -36.98
C SER A 38 7.73 -22.88 -36.08
N LEU A 39 6.87 -23.87 -36.40
CA LEU A 39 5.77 -24.28 -35.53
C LEU A 39 6.31 -25.09 -34.33
N PRO A 40 5.62 -25.07 -33.18
CA PRO A 40 6.10 -25.73 -31.97
C PRO A 40 5.91 -27.24 -32.05
N THR A 41 6.81 -27.95 -31.39
CA THR A 41 6.68 -29.35 -31.02
C THR A 41 5.77 -29.50 -29.81
N THR A 42 5.23 -30.70 -29.57
CA THR A 42 4.41 -30.96 -28.38
C THR A 42 5.19 -30.78 -27.07
N THR A 43 6.48 -31.09 -27.08
CA THR A 43 7.36 -30.89 -25.92
C THR A 43 7.51 -29.41 -25.58
N GLU A 44 7.62 -28.52 -26.57
CA GLU A 44 7.69 -27.06 -26.35
C GLU A 44 6.37 -26.47 -25.81
N LEU A 45 5.26 -27.17 -26.02
CA LEU A 45 3.94 -26.80 -25.51
C LEU A 45 3.67 -27.35 -24.10
N ALA A 46 4.47 -28.30 -23.62
CA ALA A 46 4.31 -28.85 -22.27
C ALA A 46 4.69 -27.83 -21.19
N GLY A 47 4.05 -27.95 -20.03
CA GLY A 47 4.28 -27.12 -18.87
C GLY A 47 3.01 -26.84 -18.08
N LYS A 48 3.18 -26.18 -16.93
CA LYS A 48 2.07 -25.69 -16.11
C LYS A 48 1.67 -24.31 -16.57
N TYR A 49 0.40 -24.13 -16.93
CA TYR A 49 -0.17 -22.87 -17.40
C TYR A 49 -1.21 -22.36 -16.41
N SER A 50 -1.09 -21.10 -16.02
CA SER A 50 -1.97 -20.48 -15.03
C SER A 50 -2.52 -19.16 -15.56
N LEU A 51 -3.63 -18.71 -14.98
CA LEU A 51 -4.15 -17.37 -15.26
C LEU A 51 -3.16 -16.28 -14.82
N PHE A 52 -2.45 -16.51 -13.71
CA PHE A 52 -1.46 -15.63 -13.11
C PHE A 52 -0.59 -16.43 -12.12
N ALA A 53 0.57 -15.88 -11.75
CA ALA A 53 1.48 -16.54 -10.81
C ALA A 53 0.81 -16.74 -9.44
N GLY A 54 0.79 -17.99 -8.96
CA GLY A 54 0.11 -18.36 -7.71
C GLY A 54 -1.41 -18.53 -7.84
N SER A 55 -1.95 -18.61 -9.06
CA SER A 55 -3.35 -18.98 -9.27
C SER A 55 -3.59 -20.44 -8.86
N GLU A 56 -4.70 -20.68 -8.15
CA GLU A 56 -5.18 -22.04 -7.87
C GLU A 56 -5.81 -22.69 -9.12
N VAL A 57 -6.11 -21.90 -10.16
CA VAL A 57 -6.64 -22.37 -11.44
C VAL A 57 -5.50 -22.49 -12.45
N SER A 58 -5.09 -23.73 -12.70
CA SER A 58 -3.99 -24.05 -13.62
C SER A 58 -4.29 -25.29 -14.45
N PHE A 59 -3.71 -25.34 -15.64
CA PHE A 59 -3.63 -26.53 -16.48
C PHE A 59 -2.21 -27.08 -16.45
N ASP A 60 -2.06 -28.34 -16.05
CA ASP A 60 -0.80 -29.06 -16.20
C ASP A 60 -0.83 -29.77 -17.56
N VAL A 61 -0.09 -29.24 -18.54
CA VAL A 61 0.00 -29.83 -19.88
C VAL A 61 1.25 -30.70 -19.93
N SER A 62 1.06 -32.01 -20.05
CA SER A 62 2.16 -32.97 -20.19
C SER A 62 2.18 -33.58 -21.59
N GLU A 63 3.37 -33.87 -22.10
CA GLU A 63 3.56 -34.57 -23.36
C GLU A 63 3.82 -36.07 -23.11
N GLN A 64 3.18 -36.93 -23.92
CA GLN A 64 3.43 -38.36 -23.92
C GLN A 64 3.23 -38.93 -25.33
N ASN A 65 4.30 -39.51 -25.91
CA ASN A 65 4.30 -40.18 -27.21
C ASN A 65 3.69 -39.32 -28.34
N GLY A 66 4.04 -38.03 -28.41
CA GLY A 66 3.56 -37.07 -29.40
C GLY A 66 2.14 -36.54 -29.14
N ASN A 67 1.54 -36.88 -28.00
CA ASN A 67 0.22 -36.40 -27.60
C ASN A 67 0.32 -35.45 -26.40
N LEU A 68 -0.60 -34.49 -26.31
CA LEU A 68 -0.75 -33.65 -25.13
C LEU A 68 -1.86 -34.20 -24.23
N LEU A 69 -1.57 -34.29 -22.95
CA LEU A 69 -2.53 -34.51 -21.88
C LEU A 69 -2.63 -33.25 -21.05
N VAL A 70 -3.81 -32.98 -20.52
CA VAL A 70 -4.08 -31.84 -19.67
C VAL A 70 -4.67 -32.30 -18.35
N SER A 71 -4.11 -31.82 -17.24
CA SER A 71 -4.63 -32.04 -15.89
C SER A 71 -5.24 -30.75 -15.36
N MET A 72 -6.49 -30.81 -14.90
CA MET A 72 -7.18 -29.71 -14.22
C MET A 72 -7.85 -30.26 -12.95
N PHE A 73 -7.59 -29.65 -11.79
CA PHE A 73 -8.10 -30.13 -10.49
C PHE A 73 -7.87 -31.63 -10.21
N GLY A 74 -6.76 -32.18 -10.70
CA GLY A 74 -6.40 -33.59 -10.53
C GLY A 74 -7.05 -34.56 -11.53
N VAL A 75 -7.93 -34.07 -12.41
CA VAL A 75 -8.52 -34.86 -13.50
C VAL A 75 -7.68 -34.68 -14.76
N LYS A 76 -7.18 -35.80 -15.31
CA LYS A 76 -6.38 -35.82 -16.55
C LYS A 76 -7.23 -36.25 -17.74
N SER A 77 -7.13 -35.51 -18.84
CA SER A 77 -7.74 -35.85 -20.13
C SER A 77 -6.74 -35.67 -21.28
N LYS A 78 -6.99 -36.38 -22.38
CA LYS A 78 -6.16 -36.27 -23.59
C LYS A 78 -6.70 -35.14 -24.47
N LEU A 79 -5.83 -34.27 -24.95
CA LEU A 79 -6.21 -33.24 -25.90
C LEU A 79 -6.25 -33.79 -27.33
N GLN A 80 -7.37 -33.59 -28.04
CA GLN A 80 -7.47 -33.95 -29.45
C GLN A 80 -6.75 -32.90 -30.30
N LYS A 81 -5.71 -33.31 -31.03
CA LYS A 81 -4.95 -32.41 -31.92
C LYS A 81 -5.79 -32.03 -33.14
N ILE A 82 -5.94 -30.73 -33.39
CA ILE A 82 -6.56 -30.19 -34.61
C ILE A 82 -5.48 -29.63 -35.54
N THR A 83 -4.56 -28.84 -35.01
CA THR A 83 -3.35 -28.33 -35.70
C THR A 83 -2.18 -28.32 -34.72
N PRO A 84 -0.92 -28.07 -35.14
CA PRO A 84 0.21 -27.98 -34.21
C PRO A 84 0.04 -26.98 -33.06
N ILE A 85 -0.86 -26.00 -33.18
CA ILE A 85 -1.17 -25.01 -32.12
C ILE A 85 -2.64 -25.01 -31.68
N ARG A 86 -3.48 -25.93 -32.18
CA ARG A 86 -4.91 -26.01 -31.79
C ARG A 86 -5.28 -27.40 -31.37
N TYR A 87 -5.94 -27.49 -30.24
CA TYR A 87 -6.36 -28.71 -29.59
C TYR A 87 -7.79 -28.58 -29.08
N ARG A 88 -8.47 -29.70 -28.86
CA ARG A 88 -9.83 -29.75 -28.30
C ARG A 88 -9.84 -30.57 -27.02
N PHE A 89 -10.57 -30.08 -26.02
CA PHE A 89 -10.94 -30.81 -24.81
C PHE A 89 -12.10 -31.77 -25.10
N ASP A 90 -12.31 -32.74 -24.22
CA ASP A 90 -13.42 -33.70 -24.37
C ASP A 90 -14.81 -33.05 -24.26
N ASP A 91 -14.91 -31.89 -23.59
CA ASP A 91 -16.14 -31.10 -23.46
C ASP A 91 -16.47 -30.25 -24.70
N GLY A 92 -15.63 -30.32 -25.75
CA GLY A 92 -15.79 -29.60 -27.00
C GLY A 92 -15.13 -28.22 -27.03
N ASN A 93 -14.64 -27.70 -25.90
CA ASN A 93 -13.91 -26.43 -25.88
C ASN A 93 -12.56 -26.56 -26.61
N GLU A 94 -12.13 -25.49 -27.27
CA GLU A 94 -10.84 -25.47 -27.98
C GLU A 94 -9.79 -24.68 -27.21
N LEU A 95 -8.56 -25.21 -27.24
CA LEU A 95 -7.35 -24.59 -26.75
C LEU A 95 -6.48 -24.20 -27.95
N LYS A 96 -6.07 -22.93 -28.01
CA LYS A 96 -5.15 -22.41 -29.04
C LYS A 96 -3.88 -21.87 -28.40
N PHE A 97 -2.75 -22.53 -28.65
CA PHE A 97 -1.43 -22.06 -28.25
C PHE A 97 -1.00 -20.84 -29.07
N ASP A 98 -0.24 -19.97 -28.43
CA ASP A 98 0.30 -18.74 -28.97
C ASP A 98 1.67 -18.44 -28.33
N TYR A 99 2.40 -17.48 -28.86
CA TYR A 99 3.77 -17.16 -28.46
C TYR A 99 3.93 -15.75 -27.90
N ASN A 100 4.98 -15.56 -27.10
CA ASN A 100 5.33 -14.27 -26.51
C ASN A 100 6.16 -13.40 -27.46
N ARG A 101 6.55 -12.22 -27.00
CA ARG A 101 7.34 -11.27 -27.81
C ARG A 101 8.73 -11.75 -28.17
N GLU A 102 9.24 -12.78 -27.50
CA GLU A 102 10.53 -13.42 -27.79
C GLU A 102 10.37 -14.61 -28.76
N GLY A 103 9.15 -14.89 -29.22
CA GLY A 103 8.87 -16.02 -30.10
C GLY A 103 8.72 -17.36 -29.37
N ILE A 104 8.59 -17.35 -28.05
CA ILE A 104 8.42 -18.57 -27.25
C ILE A 104 6.94 -18.87 -27.11
N TYR A 105 6.50 -20.06 -27.53
CA TYR A 105 5.15 -20.55 -27.25
C TYR A 105 5.00 -20.79 -25.76
N ASP A 106 4.37 -19.85 -25.06
CA ASP A 106 4.26 -19.83 -23.60
C ASP A 106 2.86 -19.53 -23.11
N ARG A 107 1.87 -19.46 -24.00
CA ARG A 107 0.50 -19.11 -23.64
C ARG A 107 -0.48 -19.83 -24.52
N PHE A 108 -1.70 -19.99 -24.03
CA PHE A 108 -2.82 -20.41 -24.85
C PHE A 108 -4.11 -19.70 -24.43
N ALA A 109 -5.05 -19.61 -25.36
CA ALA A 109 -6.41 -19.19 -25.07
C ALA A 109 -7.35 -20.42 -25.07
N THR A 110 -8.29 -20.44 -24.13
CA THR A 110 -9.46 -21.33 -24.14
C THR A 110 -10.71 -20.55 -23.75
N VAL A 111 -11.89 -21.02 -24.14
CA VAL A 111 -13.17 -20.38 -23.82
C VAL A 111 -13.74 -20.99 -22.55
N ASN A 112 -14.12 -20.14 -21.60
CA ASN A 112 -14.86 -20.53 -20.41
C ASN A 112 -16.03 -19.55 -20.21
N GLU A 113 -17.26 -20.06 -20.07
CA GLU A 113 -18.49 -19.26 -19.97
C GLU A 113 -18.65 -18.23 -21.12
N GLY A 114 -18.31 -18.64 -22.35
CA GLY A 114 -18.43 -17.78 -23.54
C GLY A 114 -17.41 -16.64 -23.63
N ARG A 115 -16.39 -16.61 -22.76
CA ARG A 115 -15.31 -15.61 -22.81
C ARG A 115 -13.94 -16.27 -23.03
N PRO A 116 -13.09 -15.74 -23.93
CA PRO A 116 -11.72 -16.23 -24.09
C PRO A 116 -10.90 -15.86 -22.84
N ARG A 117 -10.22 -16.84 -22.28
CA ARG A 117 -9.25 -16.67 -21.18
C ARG A 117 -7.87 -17.13 -21.61
N TRP A 118 -6.88 -16.35 -21.22
CA TRP A 118 -5.48 -16.62 -21.50
C TRP A 118 -4.82 -17.27 -20.30
N PHE A 119 -4.08 -18.34 -20.55
CA PHE A 119 -3.22 -19.00 -19.59
C PHE A 119 -1.79 -18.88 -20.07
N ILE A 120 -0.88 -18.59 -19.16
CA ILE A 120 0.54 -18.38 -19.45
C ILE A 120 1.33 -19.41 -18.65
N ARG A 121 2.36 -19.99 -19.27
CA ARG A 121 3.24 -20.97 -18.65
C ARG A 121 3.92 -20.32 -17.45
N GLU A 122 3.94 -21.03 -16.32
CA GLU A 122 4.39 -20.51 -15.02
C GLU A 122 5.84 -20.01 -15.07
N ASP A 123 6.72 -20.68 -15.80
CA ASP A 123 8.09 -20.22 -16.03
C ASP A 123 8.14 -18.85 -16.72
N SER A 124 7.17 -18.59 -17.58
CA SER A 124 7.02 -17.35 -18.34
C SER A 124 6.24 -16.29 -17.55
N LEU A 125 5.37 -16.67 -16.62
CA LEU A 125 4.80 -15.78 -15.60
C LEU A 125 5.85 -15.32 -14.59
N GLN A 126 6.76 -16.21 -14.20
CA GLN A 126 7.90 -15.88 -13.34
C GLN A 126 8.87 -14.93 -14.05
N ARG A 127 9.05 -15.08 -15.37
CA ARG A 127 9.85 -14.18 -16.23
C ARG A 127 9.13 -12.86 -16.58
N ASN A 128 7.82 -12.87 -16.85
CA ASN A 128 6.99 -11.72 -17.27
C ASN A 128 6.05 -11.22 -16.16
N ARG A 129 6.60 -10.72 -15.04
CA ARG A 129 5.84 -10.07 -13.94
C ARG A 129 5.07 -8.77 -14.30
N ALA A 130 4.87 -8.42 -15.58
CA ALA A 130 4.62 -7.03 -15.98
C ALA A 130 3.34 -6.67 -16.78
N SER A 131 2.48 -7.57 -17.29
CA SER A 131 1.50 -7.10 -18.32
C SER A 131 -0.01 -7.36 -18.17
N VAL A 132 -0.50 -8.23 -17.28
CA VAL A 132 -1.82 -8.03 -16.64
C VAL A 132 -1.64 -8.44 -15.19
N THR A 133 -1.14 -7.48 -14.41
CA THR A 133 -0.89 -7.71 -12.99
C THR A 133 -2.22 -7.98 -12.31
N ASN A 134 -2.28 -8.93 -11.36
CA ASN A 134 -3.41 -9.05 -10.43
C ASN A 134 -3.79 -7.67 -9.83
N GLN A 135 -2.81 -6.76 -9.75
CA GLN A 135 -3.02 -5.35 -9.43
C GLN A 135 -4.00 -4.63 -10.38
N ALA A 136 -3.94 -4.84 -11.70
CA ALA A 136 -4.89 -4.25 -12.65
C ALA A 136 -6.32 -4.73 -12.38
N VAL A 137 -6.52 -6.01 -12.05
CA VAL A 137 -7.82 -6.56 -11.67
C VAL A 137 -8.33 -5.93 -10.38
N TYR A 138 -7.49 -5.86 -9.34
CA TYR A 138 -7.86 -5.20 -8.08
C TYR A 138 -8.18 -3.72 -8.27
N THR A 139 -7.39 -3.02 -9.11
CA THR A 139 -7.60 -1.60 -9.43
C THR A 139 -8.91 -1.39 -10.20
N GLN A 140 -9.25 -2.28 -11.13
CA GLN A 140 -10.52 -2.21 -11.85
C GLN A 140 -11.72 -2.48 -10.94
N ARG A 141 -11.62 -3.47 -10.04
CA ARG A 141 -12.67 -3.76 -9.05
C ARG A 141 -12.84 -2.59 -8.08
N LEU A 142 -11.73 -2.05 -7.57
CA LEU A 142 -11.71 -0.85 -6.77
C LEU A 142 -12.45 0.28 -7.47
N ALA A 143 -12.07 0.61 -8.71
CA ALA A 143 -12.66 1.74 -9.46
C ALA A 143 -14.18 1.63 -9.63
N LYS A 144 -14.74 0.41 -9.72
CA LYS A 144 -16.19 0.19 -9.78
C LYS A 144 -16.89 0.33 -8.43
N ASN A 145 -16.16 0.11 -7.34
CA ASN A 145 -16.69 0.06 -5.98
C ASN A 145 -16.41 1.32 -5.16
N LEU A 146 -15.69 2.30 -5.72
CA LEU A 146 -15.40 3.56 -5.02
C LEU A 146 -16.70 4.28 -4.65
N LYS A 147 -16.81 4.62 -3.37
CA LYS A 147 -17.96 5.35 -2.81
C LYS A 147 -17.47 6.59 -2.07
N PRO A 148 -17.52 7.78 -2.69
CA PRO A 148 -17.27 9.03 -1.98
C PRO A 148 -18.23 9.16 -0.78
N GLY A 149 -17.71 9.59 0.37
CA GLY A 149 -18.43 9.65 1.63
C GLY A 149 -18.59 8.31 2.35
N ASP A 150 -17.90 7.26 1.90
CA ASP A 150 -17.95 5.92 2.48
C ASP A 150 -16.62 5.17 2.29
N TYR A 151 -16.56 3.95 2.82
CA TYR A 151 -15.40 3.06 2.73
C TYR A 151 -15.47 2.14 1.51
N THR A 152 -14.31 1.87 0.92
CA THR A 152 -14.14 0.84 -0.12
C THR A 152 -13.00 -0.11 0.26
N PHE A 153 -13.19 -1.40 0.01
CA PHE A 153 -12.22 -2.45 0.34
C PHE A 153 -11.57 -2.98 -0.93
N SER A 154 -10.26 -3.17 -0.89
CA SER A 154 -9.52 -3.71 -2.03
C SER A 154 -8.16 -4.28 -1.61
N ARG A 155 -7.37 -4.67 -2.61
CA ARG A 155 -6.06 -5.27 -2.45
C ARG A 155 -5.02 -4.56 -3.30
N PHE A 156 -3.81 -4.48 -2.77
CA PHE A 156 -2.62 -3.98 -3.45
C PHE A 156 -1.50 -5.05 -3.42
N ILE A 157 -0.72 -5.17 -4.48
CA ILE A 157 0.44 -6.05 -4.55
C ILE A 157 1.69 -5.21 -4.42
N SER A 158 2.24 -5.21 -3.21
CA SER A 158 3.47 -4.54 -2.86
C SER A 158 4.68 -5.37 -3.33
N PRO A 159 5.66 -4.77 -4.02
CA PRO A 159 6.95 -5.40 -4.25
C PRO A 159 7.68 -5.79 -2.95
N SER A 160 7.62 -4.96 -1.91
CA SER A 160 8.32 -5.22 -0.65
C SER A 160 7.59 -6.22 0.26
N ARG A 161 6.25 -6.27 0.19
CA ARG A 161 5.42 -6.99 1.16
C ARG A 161 4.50 -8.07 0.57
N GLY A 162 4.28 -8.09 -0.74
CA GLY A 162 3.31 -8.96 -1.39
C GLY A 162 1.88 -8.43 -1.26
N LEU A 163 0.89 -9.30 -1.08
CA LEU A 163 -0.51 -8.91 -1.06
C LEU A 163 -0.86 -8.09 0.20
N VAL A 164 -1.55 -6.97 -0.02
CA VAL A 164 -1.94 -5.99 0.98
C VAL A 164 -3.44 -5.74 0.88
N ASP A 165 -4.20 -6.32 1.79
CA ASP A 165 -5.58 -5.92 2.00
C ASP A 165 -5.63 -4.53 2.63
N TYR A 166 -6.53 -3.68 2.12
CA TYR A 166 -6.75 -2.34 2.65
C TYR A 166 -8.21 -1.90 2.50
N SER A 167 -8.61 -0.99 3.38
CA SER A 167 -9.81 -0.16 3.19
C SER A 167 -9.42 1.29 2.97
N VAL A 168 -10.25 2.02 2.22
CA VAL A 168 -10.07 3.44 1.95
C VAL A 168 -11.37 4.18 2.18
N TYR A 169 -11.33 5.22 3.02
CA TYR A 169 -12.36 6.25 3.10
C TYR A 169 -12.07 7.35 2.08
N LEU A 170 -13.09 7.75 1.33
CA LEU A 170 -13.02 8.92 0.47
C LEU A 170 -13.98 9.99 0.98
N PRO A 171 -13.58 11.27 1.03
CA PRO A 171 -14.48 12.32 1.49
C PRO A 171 -15.63 12.52 0.49
N PRO A 172 -16.80 13.04 0.91
CA PRO A 172 -18.00 13.13 0.07
C PRO A 172 -17.79 13.82 -1.27
N GLU A 173 -16.93 14.84 -1.33
CA GLU A 173 -16.69 15.60 -2.55
C GLU A 173 -15.53 15.08 -3.40
N TRP A 174 -14.97 13.91 -3.07
CA TRP A 174 -13.96 13.23 -3.88
C TRP A 174 -14.49 12.84 -5.26
N LYS A 175 -13.68 13.11 -6.29
CA LYS A 175 -13.99 12.78 -7.69
C LYS A 175 -12.78 12.19 -8.38
N ARG A 176 -12.95 11.02 -9.00
CA ARG A 176 -11.88 10.26 -9.68
C ARG A 176 -11.15 11.05 -10.76
N ASN A 177 -11.89 11.80 -11.57
CA ASN A 177 -11.34 12.56 -12.71
C ASN A 177 -11.11 14.04 -12.36
N SER A 178 -10.92 14.37 -11.08
CA SER A 178 -10.60 15.73 -10.62
C SER A 178 -9.10 15.93 -10.45
N ASN A 179 -8.64 17.17 -10.58
CA ASN A 179 -7.28 17.55 -10.23
C ASN A 179 -7.10 17.88 -8.74
N LYS A 180 -8.19 17.91 -7.94
CA LYS A 180 -8.11 18.12 -6.49
C LYS A 180 -7.28 17.01 -5.84
N THR A 181 -6.44 17.39 -4.88
CA THR A 181 -5.62 16.47 -4.08
C THR A 181 -6.07 16.52 -2.63
N TYR A 182 -5.85 15.44 -1.90
CA TYR A 182 -6.32 15.29 -0.53
C TYR A 182 -5.14 14.95 0.40
N PRO A 183 -5.17 15.39 1.66
CA PRO A 183 -4.31 14.81 2.67
C PRO A 183 -4.65 13.32 2.90
N LEU A 184 -3.67 12.57 3.40
CA LEU A 184 -3.75 11.14 3.61
C LEU A 184 -3.45 10.81 5.08
N VAL A 185 -4.25 9.93 5.68
CA VAL A 185 -3.94 9.28 6.96
C VAL A 185 -3.80 7.78 6.72
N PHE A 186 -2.64 7.21 7.04
CA PHE A 186 -2.51 5.75 7.17
C PHE A 186 -2.91 5.31 8.56
N PHE A 187 -3.90 4.42 8.67
CA PHE A 187 -4.29 3.81 9.94
C PHE A 187 -3.67 2.42 10.13
N LEU A 188 -2.99 2.24 11.26
CA LEU A 188 -2.30 1.02 11.67
C LEU A 188 -3.08 0.33 12.80
N HIS A 189 -3.58 -0.87 12.54
CA HIS A 189 -4.37 -1.61 13.52
C HIS A 189 -3.52 -2.25 14.65
N GLY A 190 -4.19 -2.53 15.76
CA GLY A 190 -3.66 -3.28 16.90
C GLY A 190 -3.52 -4.78 16.63
N GLN A 191 -3.19 -5.54 17.68
CA GLN A 191 -3.10 -7.01 17.58
C GLN A 191 -4.43 -7.65 17.22
N LEU A 192 -4.41 -8.67 16.35
CA LEU A 192 -5.60 -9.30 15.76
C LEU A 192 -6.46 -8.39 14.88
N GLY A 193 -6.05 -7.13 14.68
CA GLY A 193 -6.71 -6.21 13.77
C GLY A 193 -6.48 -6.56 12.29
N TRP A 194 -7.13 -5.78 11.44
CA TRP A 194 -7.18 -5.97 10.00
C TRP A 194 -7.56 -4.66 9.30
N GLU A 195 -7.68 -4.68 7.98
CA GLU A 195 -8.03 -3.52 7.15
C GLU A 195 -9.44 -2.96 7.43
N HIS A 196 -10.29 -3.71 8.14
CA HIS A 196 -11.61 -3.26 8.59
C HIS A 196 -11.59 -2.60 9.99
N SER A 197 -10.46 -2.64 10.72
CA SER A 197 -10.43 -2.14 12.11
C SER A 197 -10.86 -0.67 12.26
N PHE A 198 -10.47 0.20 11.32
CA PHE A 198 -10.92 1.59 11.32
C PHE A 198 -12.40 1.74 10.93
N PRO A 199 -12.87 1.24 9.77
CA PRO A 199 -14.28 1.40 9.38
C PRO A 199 -15.28 0.72 10.33
N ASP A 200 -14.91 -0.39 10.98
CA ASP A 200 -15.75 -1.04 11.99
C ASP A 200 -15.89 -0.19 13.26
N SER A 201 -14.94 0.72 13.50
CA SER A 201 -14.88 1.56 14.71
C SER A 201 -15.38 2.99 14.48
N VAL A 202 -15.24 3.50 13.26
CA VAL A 202 -15.52 4.90 12.90
C VAL A 202 -16.50 4.92 11.73
N PRO A 203 -17.79 5.22 11.97
CA PRO A 203 -18.77 5.32 10.89
C PRO A 203 -18.40 6.43 9.90
N ALA A 204 -18.54 6.18 8.59
CA ALA A 204 -18.25 7.18 7.56
C ALA A 204 -19.13 8.44 7.72
N SER A 205 -20.36 8.28 8.22
CA SER A 205 -21.27 9.38 8.53
C SER A 205 -20.71 10.35 9.58
N GLN A 206 -19.95 9.87 10.55
CA GLN A 206 -19.30 10.71 11.56
C GLN A 206 -18.23 11.59 10.90
N LEU A 207 -17.38 11.02 10.04
CA LEU A 207 -16.37 11.77 9.29
C LEU A 207 -17.01 12.78 8.34
N ASN A 208 -18.06 12.37 7.61
CA ASN A 208 -18.81 13.24 6.71
C ASN A 208 -19.42 14.43 7.47
N GLN A 209 -19.95 14.20 8.67
CA GLN A 209 -20.49 15.25 9.51
C GLN A 209 -19.40 16.25 9.92
N TRP A 210 -18.25 15.77 10.39
CA TRP A 210 -17.15 16.66 10.79
C TRP A 210 -16.58 17.46 9.61
N ILE A 211 -16.53 16.86 8.41
CA ILE A 211 -16.12 17.56 7.18
C ILE A 211 -17.15 18.61 6.78
N ALA A 212 -18.44 18.26 6.80
CA ALA A 212 -19.52 19.19 6.43
C ALA A 212 -19.61 20.40 7.37
N GLN A 213 -19.27 20.20 8.65
CA GLN A 213 -19.18 21.26 9.65
C GLN A 213 -17.90 22.11 9.56
N GLY A 214 -16.93 21.71 8.72
CA GLY A 214 -15.63 22.38 8.62
C GLY A 214 -14.70 22.11 9.80
N SER A 215 -15.03 21.17 10.69
CA SER A 215 -14.22 20.82 11.86
C SER A 215 -12.90 20.16 11.50
N ILE A 216 -12.88 19.47 10.35
CA ILE A 216 -11.69 18.89 9.70
C ILE A 216 -11.80 19.07 8.18
N PRO A 217 -10.68 19.19 7.45
CA PRO A 217 -10.71 19.27 6.00
C PRO A 217 -11.06 17.90 5.39
N PRO A 218 -11.59 17.86 4.16
CA PRO A 218 -11.72 16.63 3.40
C PRO A 218 -10.38 15.89 3.26
N MET A 219 -10.37 14.60 3.61
CA MET A 219 -9.16 13.79 3.66
C MET A 219 -9.43 12.34 3.26
N VAL A 220 -8.39 11.62 2.86
CA VAL A 220 -8.44 10.18 2.58
C VAL A 220 -7.82 9.42 3.75
N ILE A 221 -8.49 8.36 4.21
CA ILE A 221 -7.96 7.49 5.27
C ILE A 221 -7.79 6.09 4.68
N VAL A 222 -6.61 5.51 4.84
CA VAL A 222 -6.29 4.15 4.36
C VAL A 222 -5.92 3.27 5.55
N SER A 223 -6.75 2.27 5.85
CA SER A 223 -6.44 1.25 6.86
C SER A 223 -5.85 0.03 6.18
N LEU A 224 -4.67 -0.40 6.65
CA LEU A 224 -3.88 -1.45 6.05
C LEU A 224 -3.87 -2.70 6.93
N ARG A 225 -3.81 -3.89 6.35
CA ARG A 225 -3.50 -5.12 7.10
C ARG A 225 -2.00 -5.36 7.20
N THR A 226 -1.42 -5.61 8.37
CA THR A 226 0.05 -5.73 8.57
C THR A 226 0.75 -6.93 7.88
N GLY A 227 -0.01 -7.92 7.38
CA GLY A 227 0.54 -9.13 6.74
C GLY A 227 0.98 -10.21 7.73
N ARG A 228 1.49 -11.34 7.22
CA ARG A 228 1.99 -12.46 8.05
C ARG A 228 3.37 -12.93 7.56
N LEU A 229 4.27 -13.21 8.51
CA LEU A 229 5.53 -13.90 8.30
C LEU A 229 5.28 -15.41 8.23
N ASN A 230 5.74 -16.04 7.14
CA ASN A 230 5.60 -17.48 6.87
C ASN A 230 4.15 -17.99 7.01
N GLY A 231 3.16 -17.14 6.75
CA GLY A 231 1.73 -17.44 6.90
C GLY A 231 1.22 -17.60 8.33
N ARG A 232 2.08 -17.49 9.35
CA ARG A 232 1.75 -17.84 10.74
C ARG A 232 1.74 -16.62 11.66
N VAL A 233 2.90 -15.96 11.76
CA VAL A 233 3.12 -14.88 12.73
C VAL A 233 2.71 -13.55 12.11
N GLU A 234 1.92 -12.78 12.83
CA GLU A 234 1.55 -11.45 12.38
C GLU A 234 2.78 -10.54 12.36
N GLU A 235 3.01 -9.88 11.22
CA GLU A 235 4.19 -9.05 11.04
C GLU A 235 4.05 -7.73 11.82
N GLN A 236 5.15 -7.22 12.35
CA GLN A 236 5.18 -5.94 13.06
C GLN A 236 5.16 -4.77 12.07
N TRP A 237 4.51 -3.67 12.44
CA TRP A 237 4.51 -2.44 11.64
C TRP A 237 5.92 -1.84 11.48
N SER A 238 6.85 -2.16 12.38
CA SER A 238 8.26 -1.74 12.34
C SER A 238 9.17 -2.70 11.57
N SER A 239 8.64 -3.73 10.89
CA SER A 239 9.48 -4.62 10.06
C SER A 239 10.01 -3.88 8.83
N ALA A 240 11.18 -4.27 8.31
CA ALA A 240 11.77 -3.64 7.13
C ALA A 240 10.84 -3.65 5.89
N ARG A 241 9.99 -4.68 5.75
CA ARG A 241 9.02 -4.77 4.65
C ARG A 241 7.90 -3.75 4.79
N ASN A 242 7.35 -3.59 6.00
CA ASN A 242 6.34 -2.57 6.29
C ASN A 242 6.94 -1.16 6.27
N GLU A 243 8.18 -0.99 6.70
CA GLU A 243 8.92 0.27 6.56
C GLU A 243 8.99 0.68 5.09
N THR A 244 9.43 -0.23 4.22
CA THR A 244 9.49 0.00 2.79
C THR A 244 8.09 0.29 2.21
N LEU A 245 7.08 -0.49 2.60
CA LEU A 245 5.68 -0.29 2.17
C LEU A 245 5.19 1.14 2.45
N LEU A 246 5.48 1.67 3.64
CA LEU A 246 4.94 2.94 4.11
C LEU A 246 5.81 4.16 3.81
N THR A 247 7.08 3.98 3.46
CA THR A 247 8.05 5.09 3.26
C THR A 247 8.63 5.16 1.85
N SER A 248 8.57 4.09 1.06
CA SER A 248 9.15 4.08 -0.29
C SER A 248 8.42 5.03 -1.23
N GLU A 249 9.21 5.73 -2.04
CA GLU A 249 8.74 6.64 -3.09
C GLU A 249 8.80 5.99 -4.48
N ASN A 250 9.13 4.69 -4.55
CA ASN A 250 9.19 3.92 -5.81
C ASN A 250 7.82 3.86 -6.49
N SER A 251 7.82 3.99 -7.82
CA SER A 251 6.60 4.11 -8.65
C SER A 251 5.62 2.95 -8.56
N ASN A 252 6.09 1.78 -8.09
CA ASN A 252 5.31 0.55 -7.97
C ASN A 252 5.02 0.16 -6.51
N GLU A 253 5.31 1.03 -5.53
CA GLU A 253 5.04 0.78 -4.12
C GLU A 253 3.80 1.55 -3.62
N LEU A 254 3.29 1.18 -2.44
CA LEU A 254 2.00 1.60 -1.93
C LEU A 254 1.77 3.12 -1.98
N ARG A 255 2.73 3.96 -1.57
CA ARG A 255 2.54 5.42 -1.60
C ARG A 255 2.20 5.93 -2.99
N GLN A 256 2.94 5.50 -4.00
CA GLN A 256 2.70 5.92 -5.38
C GLN A 256 1.38 5.37 -5.91
N TYR A 257 1.03 4.13 -5.54
CA TYR A 257 -0.29 3.58 -5.83
C TYR A 257 -1.43 4.43 -5.24
N ILE A 258 -1.35 4.78 -3.95
CA ILE A 258 -2.36 5.62 -3.27
C ILE A 258 -2.46 7.00 -3.94
N ARG A 259 -1.34 7.65 -4.26
CA ARG A 259 -1.33 8.93 -4.97
C ARG A 259 -1.99 8.84 -6.35
N GLN A 260 -1.72 7.78 -7.10
CA GLN A 260 -2.31 7.60 -8.42
C GLN A 260 -3.81 7.28 -8.37
N GLN A 261 -4.24 6.43 -7.44
CA GLN A 261 -5.64 5.99 -7.37
C GLN A 261 -6.56 7.00 -6.68
N PHE A 262 -6.05 7.70 -5.66
CA PHE A 262 -6.86 8.54 -4.78
C PHE A 262 -6.48 10.00 -4.78
N ARG A 263 -5.35 10.38 -5.41
CA ARG A 263 -4.77 11.73 -5.38
C ARG A 263 -4.54 12.23 -3.94
N ALA A 264 -4.13 11.30 -3.08
CA ALA A 264 -3.97 11.55 -1.66
C ALA A 264 -2.51 11.40 -1.22
N GLY A 265 -2.08 12.24 -0.28
CA GLY A 265 -0.73 12.15 0.31
C GLY A 265 0.37 12.39 -0.72
N MET A 266 0.24 13.45 -1.53
CA MET A 266 1.15 13.75 -2.64
C MET A 266 2.59 14.04 -2.18
N SER A 267 2.78 14.35 -0.90
CA SER A 267 4.09 14.49 -0.26
C SER A 267 4.03 14.04 1.21
N ALA A 268 5.21 13.92 1.83
CA ALA A 268 5.34 13.68 3.27
C ALA A 268 4.53 14.68 4.12
N ARG A 269 4.50 15.96 3.72
CA ARG A 269 3.78 17.05 4.43
C ARG A 269 2.26 16.87 4.43
N THR A 270 1.73 16.02 3.56
CA THR A 270 0.29 15.73 3.44
C THR A 270 -0.05 14.29 3.81
N THR A 271 0.89 13.56 4.43
CA THR A 271 0.74 12.13 4.76
C THR A 271 0.96 11.93 6.26
N ALA A 272 -0.10 11.66 7.00
CA ALA A 272 -0.07 11.37 8.43
C ALA A 272 -0.12 9.86 8.70
N ILE A 273 0.22 9.48 9.94
CA ILE A 273 0.15 8.10 10.42
C ILE A 273 -0.58 8.03 11.77
N HIS A 274 -1.49 7.08 11.90
CA HIS A 274 -2.34 6.91 13.09
C HIS A 274 -2.31 5.44 13.49
N GLY A 275 -1.95 5.14 14.73
CA GLY A 275 -1.89 3.79 15.25
C GLY A 275 -2.73 3.58 16.51
N HIS A 276 -3.21 2.36 16.68
CA HIS A 276 -3.82 1.88 17.91
C HIS A 276 -3.12 0.61 18.42
N SER A 277 -2.85 0.51 19.74
CA SER A 277 -2.20 -0.64 20.38
C SER A 277 -0.86 -1.00 19.74
N ARG A 278 -0.71 -2.18 19.13
CA ARG A 278 0.47 -2.52 18.32
C ARG A 278 0.67 -1.55 17.14
N GLY A 279 -0.40 -0.99 16.58
CA GLY A 279 -0.33 0.09 15.60
C GLY A 279 0.33 1.35 16.15
N SER A 280 0.18 1.63 17.45
CA SER A 280 0.79 2.79 18.12
C SER A 280 2.29 2.65 18.25
N ARG A 281 2.80 1.42 18.47
CA ARG A 281 4.23 1.13 18.30
C ARG A 281 4.67 1.52 16.89
N GLY A 282 3.91 1.16 15.86
CA GLY A 282 4.16 1.57 14.48
C GLY A 282 4.23 3.09 14.33
N ALA A 283 3.18 3.81 14.75
CA ALA A 283 3.14 5.27 14.63
C ALA A 283 4.31 5.97 15.32
N ILE A 284 4.65 5.57 16.56
CA ILE A 284 5.83 6.09 17.28
C ILE A 284 7.12 5.74 16.53
N HIS A 285 7.27 4.50 16.08
CA HIS A 285 8.43 4.06 15.32
C HIS A 285 8.65 4.91 14.06
N TYR A 286 7.60 5.18 13.28
CA TYR A 286 7.71 6.02 12.08
C TYR A 286 8.00 7.49 12.41
N ALA A 287 7.40 8.03 13.48
CA ALA A 287 7.67 9.40 13.91
C ALA A 287 9.14 9.62 14.30
N LEU A 288 9.74 8.64 14.99
CA LEU A 288 11.11 8.73 15.49
C LEU A 288 12.15 8.31 14.44
N LYS A 289 11.85 7.26 13.65
CA LYS A 289 12.80 6.71 12.66
C LYS A 289 12.76 7.47 11.33
N TYR A 290 11.58 7.95 10.92
CA TYR A 290 11.35 8.57 9.61
C TYR A 290 10.70 9.97 9.72
N PRO A 291 11.30 10.93 10.46
CA PRO A 291 10.65 12.21 10.76
C PRO A 291 10.36 13.08 9.52
N ASN A 292 10.98 12.79 8.37
CA ASN A 292 10.71 13.51 7.11
C ASN A 292 9.74 12.78 6.16
N SER A 293 9.23 11.60 6.54
CA SER A 293 8.33 10.81 5.67
C SER A 293 6.86 11.11 5.91
N PHE A 294 6.49 11.64 7.07
CA PHE A 294 5.11 11.91 7.47
C PHE A 294 4.95 13.36 7.92
N SER A 295 3.71 13.83 8.05
CA SER A 295 3.38 15.17 8.54
C SER A 295 3.17 15.21 10.04
N SER A 296 2.68 14.12 10.61
CA SER A 296 2.23 13.99 12.00
C SER A 296 1.94 12.54 12.35
N ALA A 297 2.00 12.19 13.63
CA ALA A 297 1.73 10.86 14.15
C ALA A 297 0.80 10.87 15.37
N VAL A 298 -0.14 9.92 15.40
CA VAL A 298 -1.02 9.66 16.55
C VAL A 298 -0.85 8.20 17.00
N ALA A 299 -0.69 7.98 18.30
CA ALA A 299 -0.39 6.70 18.90
C ALA A 299 -1.28 6.44 20.14
N ASN A 300 -2.32 5.64 19.97
CA ASN A 300 -3.35 5.38 20.99
C ASN A 300 -3.15 4.04 21.70
N ALA A 301 -3.23 3.99 23.03
CA ALA A 301 -2.99 2.80 23.84
C ALA A 301 -1.62 2.15 23.58
N PHE A 302 -0.52 2.91 23.69
CA PHE A 302 0.81 2.35 23.50
C PHE A 302 1.22 1.48 24.71
N VAL A 303 1.06 0.16 24.56
CA VAL A 303 1.30 -0.85 25.61
C VAL A 303 2.38 -1.88 25.23
N SER A 304 3.22 -1.56 24.24
CA SER A 304 4.23 -2.48 23.69
C SER A 304 5.55 -2.39 24.46
N ASP A 305 5.57 -2.78 25.74
CA ASP A 305 6.78 -2.72 26.59
C ASP A 305 7.97 -3.48 25.98
N TYR A 306 7.68 -4.59 25.29
CA TYR A 306 8.67 -5.40 24.58
C TYR A 306 9.40 -4.66 23.46
N ALA A 307 8.95 -3.47 23.07
CA ALA A 307 9.56 -2.62 22.05
C ALA A 307 10.21 -1.35 22.63
N LEU A 308 10.19 -1.14 23.95
CA LEU A 308 10.68 0.10 24.56
C LEU A 308 12.16 0.33 24.31
N ASP A 309 13.01 -0.70 24.49
CA ASP A 309 14.46 -0.53 24.34
C ASP A 309 14.84 -0.16 22.91
N GLU A 310 14.20 -0.80 21.92
CA GLU A 310 14.35 -0.45 20.51
C GLU A 310 13.88 0.99 20.25
N THR A 311 12.70 1.36 20.75
CA THR A 311 12.11 2.70 20.56
C THR A 311 13.00 3.79 21.15
N LYS A 312 13.50 3.57 22.38
CA LYS A 312 14.43 4.48 23.06
C LYS A 312 15.73 4.65 22.29
N ARG A 313 16.31 3.55 21.81
CA ARG A 313 17.53 3.57 21.00
C ARG A 313 17.33 4.38 19.72
N ILE A 314 16.20 4.20 19.02
CA ILE A 314 15.87 4.97 17.82
C ILE A 314 15.72 6.47 18.15
N ALA A 315 15.00 6.81 19.21
CA ALA A 315 14.81 8.20 19.65
C ALA A 315 16.16 8.88 19.95
N LEU A 316 17.07 8.18 20.65
CA LEU A 316 18.39 8.70 20.97
C LEU A 316 19.26 8.87 19.72
N GLN A 317 19.28 7.86 18.84
CA GLN A 317 20.07 7.91 17.60
C GLN A 317 19.62 9.06 16.67
N ASN A 318 18.32 9.32 16.61
CA ASN A 318 17.75 10.34 15.72
C ASN A 318 17.45 11.67 16.43
N GLN A 319 17.86 11.83 17.69
CA GLN A 319 17.44 12.94 18.56
C GLN A 319 17.59 14.31 17.90
N GLN A 320 18.76 14.61 17.35
CA GLN A 320 19.02 15.92 16.72
C GLN A 320 18.13 16.16 15.49
N GLN A 321 17.91 15.13 14.68
CA GLN A 321 17.03 15.22 13.52
C GLN A 321 15.58 15.46 13.95
N ILE A 322 15.10 14.77 14.98
CA ILE A 322 13.74 14.92 15.51
C ILE A 322 13.56 16.31 16.15
N ARG A 323 14.55 16.84 16.86
CA ARG A 323 14.46 18.19 17.45
C ARG A 323 14.40 19.29 16.39
N ASN A 324 15.09 19.09 15.26
CA ASN A 324 15.14 20.09 14.19
C ASN A 324 13.98 19.98 13.19
N ARG A 325 13.50 18.76 12.91
CA ARG A 325 12.56 18.45 11.81
C ARG A 325 11.52 17.41 12.20
N GLY A 326 11.29 17.22 13.49
CA GLY A 326 10.30 16.28 13.99
C GLY A 326 8.88 16.68 13.59
N ILE A 327 8.01 15.70 13.61
CA ILE A 327 6.58 15.87 13.34
C ILE A 327 5.82 15.94 14.65
N PRO A 328 4.66 16.62 14.70
CA PRO A 328 3.74 16.50 15.82
C PRO A 328 3.44 15.03 16.12
N LEU A 329 3.74 14.60 17.34
CA LEU A 329 3.48 13.26 17.84
C LEU A 329 2.56 13.36 19.05
N ARG A 330 1.42 12.69 19.00
CA ARG A 330 0.49 12.56 20.12
C ARG A 330 0.42 11.12 20.58
N ILE A 331 0.63 10.91 21.87
CA ILE A 331 0.53 9.62 22.55
C ILE A 331 -0.62 9.70 23.53
N SER A 332 -1.54 8.73 23.47
CA SER A 332 -2.67 8.68 24.41
C SER A 332 -2.88 7.27 24.96
N ILE A 333 -3.45 7.15 26.15
CA ILE A 333 -3.83 5.88 26.77
C ILE A 333 -4.99 6.10 27.75
N GLY A 334 -5.83 5.09 27.97
CA GLY A 334 -6.84 5.13 29.03
C GLY A 334 -6.30 4.64 30.37
N ASP A 335 -6.80 5.18 31.50
CA ASP A 335 -6.38 4.73 32.84
C ASP A 335 -7.00 3.36 33.25
N ARG A 336 -7.96 2.84 32.45
CA ARG A 336 -8.55 1.51 32.59
C ARG A 336 -8.02 0.52 31.55
N ASP A 337 -6.97 0.86 30.80
CA ASP A 337 -6.35 -0.05 29.84
C ASP A 337 -5.91 -1.36 30.53
N GLU A 338 -6.46 -2.49 30.08
CA GLU A 338 -6.29 -3.79 30.73
C GLU A 338 -4.87 -4.32 30.62
N PHE A 339 -4.12 -3.93 29.58
CA PHE A 339 -2.71 -4.30 29.48
C PHE A 339 -1.88 -3.52 30.50
N ALA A 340 -2.22 -2.25 30.74
CA ALA A 340 -1.58 -1.47 31.78
C ALA A 340 -1.93 -1.99 33.19
N LEU A 341 -3.22 -2.20 33.47
CA LEU A 341 -3.71 -2.60 34.79
C LEU A 341 -3.40 -4.06 35.13
N ASN A 342 -3.71 -5.00 34.24
CA ASN A 342 -3.68 -6.43 34.55
C ASN A 342 -2.33 -7.08 34.19
N MET A 343 -1.64 -6.54 33.17
CA MET A 343 -0.33 -7.06 32.74
C MET A 343 0.84 -6.16 33.16
N GLY A 344 0.58 -5.07 33.89
CA GLY A 344 1.59 -4.16 34.39
C GLY A 344 2.38 -3.45 33.29
N ARG A 345 1.82 -3.29 32.09
CA ARG A 345 2.49 -2.60 30.97
C ARG A 345 2.68 -1.12 31.28
N LYS A 346 3.88 -0.60 31.03
CA LYS A 346 4.27 0.79 31.33
C LYS A 346 4.80 1.54 30.11
N ALA A 347 4.61 1.03 28.89
CA ALA A 347 5.18 1.61 27.69
C ALA A 347 4.86 3.09 27.48
N SER A 348 3.60 3.48 27.60
CA SER A 348 3.15 4.88 27.44
C SER A 348 3.84 5.88 28.39
N PRO A 349 3.77 5.74 29.73
CA PRO A 349 4.43 6.68 30.63
C PRO A 349 5.97 6.63 30.52
N VAL A 350 6.56 5.45 30.27
CA VAL A 350 8.02 5.31 30.14
C VAL A 350 8.54 5.99 28.88
N ILE A 351 7.89 5.85 27.74
CA ILE A 351 8.34 6.52 26.51
C ILE A 351 8.13 8.03 26.60
N HIS A 352 7.02 8.48 27.19
CA HIS A 352 6.76 9.91 27.42
C HIS A 352 7.89 10.56 28.22
N GLN A 353 8.24 9.98 29.38
CA GLN A 353 9.32 10.48 30.21
C GLN A 353 10.67 10.47 29.47
N TYR A 354 10.94 9.42 28.69
CA TYR A 354 12.18 9.32 27.94
C TYR A 354 12.29 10.39 26.83
N LEU A 355 11.21 10.63 26.08
CA LEU A 355 11.19 11.67 25.05
C LEU A 355 11.33 13.08 25.66
N ASN A 356 10.73 13.33 26.83
CA ASN A 356 10.95 14.58 27.58
C ASN A 356 12.43 14.76 27.96
N ASN A 357 13.09 13.72 28.47
CA ASN A 357 14.52 13.78 28.82
C ASN A 357 15.41 14.05 27.58
N LEU A 358 14.97 13.59 26.41
CA LEU A 358 15.63 13.90 25.13
C LEU A 358 15.22 15.25 24.54
N ASN A 359 14.32 15.98 25.19
CA ASN A 359 13.71 17.22 24.70
C ASN A 359 13.12 17.07 23.29
N ILE A 360 12.44 15.95 23.05
CA ILE A 360 11.65 15.69 21.84
C ILE A 360 10.21 16.11 22.12
N LEU A 361 9.71 17.10 21.37
CA LEU A 361 8.37 17.62 21.55
C LEU A 361 7.32 16.57 21.16
N HIS A 362 6.35 16.34 22.04
CA HIS A 362 5.22 15.45 21.82
C HIS A 362 4.12 15.75 22.84
N ASP A 363 2.90 15.36 22.51
CA ASP A 363 1.76 15.41 23.44
C ASP A 363 1.57 14.06 24.10
N TYR A 364 1.21 14.08 25.39
CA TYR A 364 0.85 12.88 26.15
C TYR A 364 -0.43 13.11 26.95
N GLU A 365 -1.42 12.25 26.78
CA GLU A 365 -2.69 12.33 27.50
C GLU A 365 -3.12 10.97 28.06
N VAL A 366 -3.60 10.98 29.30
CA VAL A 366 -4.21 9.82 29.95
C VAL A 366 -5.70 10.11 30.15
N PHE A 367 -6.56 9.28 29.57
CA PHE A 367 -8.01 9.44 29.65
C PHE A 367 -8.60 8.68 30.85
N PRO A 368 -9.26 9.38 31.80
CA PRO A 368 -9.91 8.72 32.94
C PRO A 368 -11.09 7.85 32.49
N GLY A 369 -11.20 6.64 33.05
CA GLY A 369 -12.31 5.71 32.83
C GLY A 369 -12.30 5.00 31.48
N VAL A 370 -11.25 5.17 30.66
CA VAL A 370 -11.17 4.62 29.30
C VAL A 370 -10.34 3.34 29.30
N ASP A 371 -10.85 2.31 28.62
CA ASP A 371 -10.21 1.00 28.48
C ASP A 371 -9.26 0.94 27.26
N HIS A 372 -8.78 -0.26 26.91
CA HIS A 372 -7.90 -0.46 25.75
C HIS A 372 -8.63 -0.31 24.40
N GLY A 373 -9.96 -0.24 24.36
CA GLY A 373 -10.73 -0.29 23.11
C GLY A 373 -10.54 0.96 22.24
N PHE A 374 -10.24 0.78 20.95
CA PHE A 374 -10.09 1.91 20.01
C PHE A 374 -11.34 2.78 19.93
N VAL A 375 -12.54 2.19 19.90
CA VAL A 375 -13.82 2.93 19.88
C VAL A 375 -13.98 3.82 21.12
N ASN A 376 -13.57 3.34 22.29
CA ASN A 376 -13.69 4.10 23.54
C ASN A 376 -12.68 5.24 23.59
N ILE A 377 -11.42 5.00 23.18
CA ILE A 377 -10.41 6.06 23.05
C ILE A 377 -10.78 7.06 21.96
N TRP A 378 -11.41 6.65 20.88
CA TRP A 378 -11.85 7.54 19.81
C TRP A 378 -12.97 8.47 20.27
N ASN A 379 -13.94 7.96 21.02
CA ASN A 379 -15.13 8.71 21.41
C ASN A 379 -15.03 9.40 22.78
N THR A 380 -13.99 9.11 23.58
CA THR A 380 -13.75 9.81 24.85
C THR A 380 -13.56 11.31 24.62
N ARG A 381 -13.87 12.11 25.64
CA ARG A 381 -13.85 13.57 25.55
C ARG A 381 -12.47 14.10 25.95
N GLN A 382 -11.91 14.94 25.10
CA GLN A 382 -10.76 15.77 25.46
C GLN A 382 -11.18 16.83 26.48
N ARG A 383 -10.19 17.50 27.09
CA ARG A 383 -10.43 18.63 28.00
C ARG A 383 -11.24 19.77 27.37
N THR A 384 -11.15 19.92 26.04
CA THR A 384 -11.92 20.89 25.25
C THR A 384 -13.39 20.51 25.08
N GLY A 385 -13.79 19.31 25.51
CA GLY A 385 -15.13 18.76 25.30
C GLY A 385 -15.36 18.13 23.93
N LEU A 386 -14.37 18.18 23.02
CA LEU A 386 -14.45 17.51 21.72
C LEU A 386 -14.19 16.00 21.86
N PRO A 387 -14.79 15.15 20.99
CA PRO A 387 -14.37 13.75 20.88
C PRO A 387 -12.89 13.66 20.54
N ASN A 388 -12.16 12.74 21.17
CA ASN A 388 -10.72 12.62 20.98
C ASN A 388 -10.33 12.29 19.54
N GLY A 389 -11.10 11.45 18.84
CA GLY A 389 -10.91 11.16 17.42
C GLY A 389 -10.99 12.41 16.54
N LEU A 390 -11.88 13.36 16.86
CA LEU A 390 -11.93 14.65 16.16
C LEU A 390 -10.65 15.45 16.41
N GLY A 391 -10.20 15.57 17.65
CA GLY A 391 -8.98 16.29 17.99
C GLY A 391 -7.72 15.66 17.39
N GLU A 392 -7.67 14.33 17.27
CA GLU A 392 -6.58 13.61 16.59
C GLU A 392 -6.54 13.93 15.08
N LEU A 393 -7.70 13.97 14.42
CA LEU A 393 -7.78 14.38 13.02
C LEU A 393 -7.49 15.88 12.83
N GLN A 394 -7.84 16.72 13.81
CA GLN A 394 -7.47 18.14 13.81
C GLN A 394 -5.96 18.35 13.94
N LEU A 395 -5.28 17.57 14.78
CA LEU A 395 -3.81 17.59 14.86
C LEU A 395 -3.17 17.29 13.50
N HIS A 396 -3.70 16.31 12.76
CA HIS A 396 -3.25 16.04 11.40
C HIS A 396 -3.54 17.21 10.45
N ALA A 397 -4.73 17.78 10.53
CA ALA A 397 -5.13 18.94 9.72
C ALA A 397 -4.22 20.16 9.93
N GLU A 398 -3.88 20.47 11.17
CA GLU A 398 -2.97 21.54 11.52
C GLU A 398 -1.55 21.29 10.99
N ALA A 399 -1.09 20.04 11.02
CA ALA A 399 0.21 19.67 10.48
C ALA A 399 0.27 19.87 8.95
N TRP A 400 -0.82 19.57 8.23
CA TRP A 400 -0.90 19.80 6.78
C TRP A 400 -0.92 21.27 6.40
N ALA A 401 -1.52 22.14 7.22
CA ALA A 401 -1.62 23.56 6.96
C ALA A 401 -0.30 24.34 7.14
N LYS A 402 0.65 23.80 7.91
CA LYS A 402 1.97 24.42 8.18
C LYS A 402 3.01 24.11 7.10
N GLY A 403 2.73 23.16 6.20
CA GLY A 403 3.65 22.62 5.22
C GLY A 403 3.41 23.17 3.83
#